data_AF-A0A8J7Q4T8-F1
#
_entry.id   AF-A0A8J7Q4T8-F1
#
_cell.length_a   1.000
_cell.length_b   1.000
_cell.length_c   1.000
_cell.angle_alpha   90.00
_cell.angle_beta   90.00
_cell.angle_gamma   90.00
#
_symmetry.space_group_name_H-M   'P 1'
#
loop_
_entity.id
_entity.type
_entity.pdbx_description
1 polymer ?
#
loop_
_entity_poly.entity_id
_entity_poly.type
_entity_poly.pdbx_seq_one_letter_code
_entity_poly.pdbx_strand_id
1 'polypeptide(L)'
;MRHFFVVPLLALAAVPLRPAAADPPEPKDKAARPAAKGDDGPPPDRAEIERLIQKLGSDRFADREAAARRLEALGEPALDTLRRAADSADAEVRARAGAVVRAIQGRLYGERRRFDGHAPHWVVSVAVSPDGRTALSGGFDRAVRLWDLETGKELRRFDGHTDQVLAVIFCPDGRTALSGSKDRTVRQWDLKTGKELLRLEGHTAQVRSLAVAADGRRVVSSGQDRTIRVWDLQTGKQVRRLDGHKEEPMTVVLTPDGKRLLSGSFDGTMRQWDVETGKELNRFNWGSKYVFAVAVTPDGRRALSGDKDGALRLWDLDTGKEVRRFDHRDEVLGVAFSPDGRRALSAGQDGVVRLWDLESGKEVYRLEGHTDGVFSVAFCPDGRQALSGGKDGTVRLWRQPK
;
A
#
# COMPACT_ATOMS: atom_id res chain seq x y z
N MET A 1 -5.03 16.83 -23.41
CA MET A 1 -3.93 16.11 -22.72
C MET A 1 -4.41 15.71 -21.33
N ARG A 2 -4.83 14.46 -21.16
CA ARG A 2 -5.21 13.91 -19.85
C ARG A 2 -3.92 13.62 -19.08
N HIS A 3 -3.71 14.35 -18.00
CA HIS A 3 -2.53 14.22 -17.16
C HIS A 3 -2.82 13.16 -16.10
N PHE A 4 -2.34 11.95 -16.31
CA PHE A 4 -2.46 10.83 -15.36
C PHE A 4 -1.26 10.85 -14.42
N PHE A 5 -1.50 10.77 -13.11
CA PHE A 5 -0.45 10.84 -12.10
C PHE A 5 -0.63 9.72 -11.09
N VAL A 6 0.46 9.01 -10.82
CA VAL A 6 0.47 7.82 -9.96
C VAL A 6 1.78 7.80 -9.19
N VAL A 7 1.69 7.59 -7.87
CA VAL A 7 2.84 7.52 -6.98
C VAL A 7 2.69 6.32 -6.04
N PRO A 8 3.41 5.21 -6.31
CA PRO A 8 3.48 4.06 -5.43
C PRO A 8 4.50 4.31 -4.33
N LEU A 9 4.24 3.77 -3.14
CA LEU A 9 5.22 3.79 -2.07
C LEU A 9 5.30 2.47 -1.30
N LEU A 10 6.54 2.13 -0.93
CA LEU A 10 6.88 0.95 -0.15
C LEU A 10 6.45 1.09 1.31
N ALA A 11 5.93 0.00 1.88
CA ALA A 11 5.97 -0.25 3.31
C ALA A 11 7.40 -0.71 3.68
N LEU A 12 8.04 -0.03 4.63
CA LEU A 12 9.30 -0.52 5.21
C LEU A 12 9.00 -1.77 6.04
N ALA A 13 9.76 -2.84 5.82
CA ALA A 13 9.84 -3.94 6.78
C ALA A 13 10.54 -3.43 8.05
N ALA A 14 9.88 -3.59 9.19
CA ALA A 14 10.46 -3.26 10.49
C ALA A 14 11.70 -4.16 10.75
N VAL A 15 12.87 -3.54 10.88
CA VAL A 15 14.01 -4.18 11.55
C VAL A 15 13.75 -4.09 13.06
N PRO A 16 13.89 -5.18 13.84
CA PRO A 16 13.68 -5.11 15.28
C PRO A 16 14.71 -4.15 15.89
N LEU A 17 14.22 -3.09 16.54
CA LEU A 17 15.03 -2.27 17.42
C LEU A 17 15.58 -3.17 18.53
N ARG A 18 16.90 -3.06 18.79
CA ARG A 18 17.55 -3.69 19.95
C ARG A 18 16.74 -3.36 21.22
N PRO A 19 16.54 -4.32 22.15
CA PRO A 19 15.86 -4.02 23.40
C PRO A 19 16.65 -2.95 24.17
N ALA A 20 15.96 -1.88 24.55
CA ALA A 20 16.45 -0.95 25.55
C ALA A 20 16.58 -1.66 26.91
N ALA A 21 17.55 -1.24 27.71
CA ALA A 21 17.89 -1.81 29.00
C ALA A 21 16.67 -1.94 29.93
N ALA A 22 16.66 -3.02 30.73
CA ALA A 22 15.58 -3.39 31.63
C ALA A 22 15.29 -2.31 32.69
N ASP A 23 14.03 -1.93 32.83
CA ASP A 23 13.51 -1.19 33.98
C ASP A 23 13.45 -2.09 35.24
N PRO A 24 13.58 -1.52 36.46
CA PRO A 24 13.58 -2.28 37.71
C PRO A 24 12.18 -2.82 38.07
N PRO A 25 12.08 -3.87 38.91
CA PRO A 25 10.82 -4.55 39.15
C PRO A 25 9.85 -3.72 40.00
N GLU A 26 8.60 -3.60 39.54
CA GLU A 26 7.49 -3.04 40.32
C GLU A 26 7.01 -3.99 41.43
N PRO A 27 6.45 -3.45 42.53
CA PRO A 27 6.11 -4.21 43.72
C PRO A 27 4.84 -5.05 43.54
N LYS A 28 4.91 -6.30 44.02
CA LYS A 28 3.77 -7.21 44.13
C LYS A 28 2.84 -6.74 45.24
N ASP A 29 1.71 -6.15 44.88
CA ASP A 29 0.40 -6.43 45.49
C ASP A 29 -0.66 -5.47 44.93
N LYS A 30 -1.61 -6.02 44.16
CA LYS A 30 -3.01 -5.57 44.09
C LYS A 30 -3.85 -6.63 43.39
N ALA A 31 -4.87 -7.08 44.10
CA ALA A 31 -5.79 -8.14 43.71
C ALA A 31 -6.36 -7.95 42.30
N ALA A 32 -6.18 -8.95 41.44
CA ALA A 32 -6.79 -9.03 40.13
C ALA A 32 -8.31 -9.23 40.28
N ARG A 33 -9.10 -8.30 39.74
CA ARG A 33 -10.48 -8.58 39.33
C ARG A 33 -10.44 -9.59 38.17
N PRO A 34 -11.33 -10.58 38.11
CA PRO A 34 -11.32 -11.54 37.00
C PRO A 34 -11.67 -10.81 35.70
N ALA A 35 -10.76 -10.87 34.74
CA ALA A 35 -11.03 -10.51 33.36
C ALA A 35 -12.11 -11.44 32.81
N ALA A 36 -13.15 -10.85 32.20
CA ALA A 36 -14.14 -11.60 31.46
C ALA A 36 -13.42 -12.38 30.35
N LYS A 37 -13.45 -13.72 30.46
CA LYS A 37 -13.07 -14.62 29.37
C LYS A 37 -13.96 -14.31 28.18
N GLY A 38 -13.36 -13.86 27.08
CA GLY A 38 -13.99 -13.97 25.77
C GLY A 38 -14.30 -15.44 25.52
N ASP A 39 -15.54 -15.70 25.14
CA ASP A 39 -16.07 -17.02 24.81
C ASP A 39 -15.51 -17.45 23.44
N ASP A 40 -14.25 -17.88 23.41
CA ASP A 40 -13.67 -18.57 22.26
C ASP A 40 -14.03 -20.06 22.37
N GLY A 41 -15.24 -20.40 21.92
CA GLY A 41 -15.66 -21.79 21.73
C GLY A 41 -14.74 -22.54 20.76
N PRO A 42 -14.80 -23.88 20.71
CA PRO A 42 -13.99 -24.68 19.78
C PRO A 42 -14.20 -24.18 18.34
N PRO A 43 -13.14 -24.19 17.50
CA PRO A 43 -13.28 -23.80 16.10
C PRO A 43 -14.43 -24.60 15.46
N PRO A 44 -15.27 -23.98 14.61
CA PRO A 44 -16.38 -24.68 13.99
C PRO A 44 -15.87 -25.94 13.31
N ASP A 45 -16.50 -27.07 13.61
CA ASP A 45 -16.16 -28.35 12.99
C ASP A 45 -16.28 -28.17 11.47
N ARG A 46 -15.22 -28.48 10.74
CA ARG A 46 -15.21 -28.40 9.27
C ARG A 46 -16.42 -29.11 8.67
N ALA A 47 -16.87 -30.20 9.32
CA ALA A 47 -18.08 -30.94 8.94
C ALA A 47 -19.38 -30.12 9.12
N GLU A 48 -19.46 -29.21 10.10
CA GLU A 48 -20.58 -28.28 10.24
C GLU A 48 -20.65 -27.33 9.04
N ILE A 49 -19.53 -26.73 8.65
CA ILE A 49 -19.47 -25.79 7.53
C ILE A 49 -19.82 -26.52 6.21
N GLU A 50 -19.28 -27.71 5.98
CA GLU A 50 -19.59 -28.52 4.79
C GLU A 50 -21.08 -28.90 4.74
N ARG A 51 -21.71 -29.26 5.87
CA ARG A 51 -23.16 -29.50 5.95
C ARG A 51 -23.98 -28.24 5.67
N LEU A 52 -23.56 -27.09 6.18
CA LEU A 52 -24.24 -25.82 5.93
C LEU A 52 -24.17 -25.43 4.45
N ILE A 53 -23.06 -25.73 3.77
CA ILE A 53 -22.90 -25.51 2.32
C ILE A 53 -23.83 -26.42 1.53
N GLN A 54 -23.96 -27.70 1.89
CA GLN A 54 -24.96 -28.59 1.28
C GLN A 54 -26.38 -28.03 1.46
N LYS A 55 -26.70 -27.46 2.62
CA LYS A 55 -28.00 -26.80 2.87
C LYS A 55 -28.22 -25.52 2.05
N LEU A 56 -27.17 -24.84 1.56
CA LEU A 56 -27.33 -23.74 0.60
C LEU A 56 -27.88 -24.22 -0.75
N GLY A 57 -27.74 -25.51 -1.06
CA GLY A 57 -28.34 -26.17 -2.22
C GLY A 57 -29.76 -26.69 -1.99
N SER A 58 -30.34 -26.52 -0.79
CA SER A 58 -31.71 -26.98 -0.50
C SER A 58 -32.74 -26.22 -1.32
N ASP A 59 -33.78 -26.90 -1.82
CA ASP A 59 -34.92 -26.25 -2.47
C ASP A 59 -35.76 -25.40 -1.49
N ARG A 60 -35.67 -25.69 -0.18
CA ARG A 60 -36.41 -24.95 0.85
C ARG A 60 -35.72 -23.63 1.15
N PHE A 61 -36.47 -22.53 1.02
CA PHE A 61 -35.95 -21.18 1.30
C PHE A 61 -35.46 -21.04 2.75
N ALA A 62 -36.25 -21.53 3.72
CA ALA A 62 -35.91 -21.44 5.15
C ALA A 62 -34.59 -22.16 5.50
N ASP A 63 -34.32 -23.32 4.87
CA ASP A 63 -33.09 -24.08 5.12
C ASP A 63 -31.86 -23.34 4.59
N ARG A 64 -31.99 -22.73 3.40
CA ARG A 64 -30.94 -21.89 2.79
C ARG A 64 -30.66 -20.65 3.62
N GLU A 65 -31.71 -19.97 4.07
CA GLU A 65 -31.58 -18.75 4.87
C GLU A 65 -30.96 -19.02 6.25
N ALA A 66 -31.39 -20.09 6.92
CA ALA A 66 -30.81 -20.51 8.19
C ALA A 66 -29.34 -20.90 8.04
N ALA A 67 -28.99 -21.60 6.95
CA ALA A 67 -27.61 -21.96 6.67
C ALA A 67 -26.73 -20.72 6.43
N ALA A 68 -27.20 -19.75 5.62
CA ALA A 68 -26.51 -18.50 5.38
C ALA A 68 -26.27 -17.72 6.68
N ARG A 69 -27.31 -17.53 7.52
CA ARG A 69 -27.20 -16.84 8.81
C ARG A 69 -26.21 -17.52 9.76
N ARG A 70 -26.20 -18.86 9.80
CA ARG A 70 -25.25 -19.61 10.64
C ARG A 70 -23.82 -19.43 10.15
N LEU A 71 -23.58 -19.54 8.85
CA LEU A 71 -22.26 -19.29 8.24
C LEU A 71 -21.77 -17.86 8.50
N GLU A 72 -22.66 -16.87 8.41
CA GLU A 72 -22.34 -15.47 8.72
C GLU A 72 -21.98 -15.25 10.20
N ALA A 73 -22.68 -15.95 11.10
CA ALA A 73 -22.39 -15.94 12.53
C ALA A 73 -21.04 -16.58 12.86
N LEU A 74 -20.64 -17.63 12.13
CA LEU A 74 -19.32 -18.25 12.29
C LEU A 74 -18.18 -17.30 11.91
N GLY A 75 -18.38 -16.37 10.96
CA GLY A 75 -17.42 -15.30 10.66
C GLY A 75 -16.14 -15.78 9.96
N GLU A 76 -14.98 -15.23 10.36
CA GLU A 76 -13.67 -15.47 9.73
C GLU A 76 -13.30 -16.97 9.63
N PRO A 77 -13.49 -17.81 10.67
CA PRO A 77 -13.23 -19.25 10.61
C PRO A 77 -13.93 -20.00 9.47
N ALA A 78 -15.09 -19.53 9.00
CA ALA A 78 -15.84 -20.21 7.95
C ALA A 78 -15.31 -19.94 6.53
N LEU A 79 -14.56 -18.85 6.33
CA LEU A 79 -14.23 -18.33 4.99
C LEU A 79 -13.42 -19.29 4.12
N ASP A 80 -12.36 -19.90 4.68
CA ASP A 80 -11.49 -20.80 3.92
C ASP A 80 -12.21 -22.08 3.50
N THR A 81 -12.93 -22.72 4.43
CA THR A 81 -13.74 -23.90 4.13
C THR A 81 -14.87 -23.57 3.15
N LEU A 82 -15.54 -22.42 3.31
CA LEU A 82 -16.57 -21.95 2.37
C LEU A 82 -16.04 -21.81 0.96
N ARG A 83 -14.86 -21.20 0.78
CA ARG A 83 -14.23 -21.01 -0.53
C ARG A 83 -13.88 -22.34 -1.18
N ARG A 84 -13.19 -23.22 -0.45
CA ARG A 84 -12.78 -24.53 -0.97
C ARG A 84 -13.96 -25.42 -1.37
N ALA A 85 -14.98 -25.48 -0.52
CA ALA A 85 -16.15 -26.29 -0.80
C ALA A 85 -17.03 -25.69 -1.91
N ALA A 86 -17.12 -24.36 -2.02
CA ALA A 86 -17.80 -23.69 -3.13
C ALA A 86 -17.11 -23.91 -4.49
N ASP A 87 -15.77 -23.99 -4.52
CA ASP A 87 -15.00 -24.30 -5.73
C ASP A 87 -15.36 -25.72 -6.26
N SER A 88 -15.67 -26.67 -5.37
CA SER A 88 -16.11 -28.02 -5.71
C SER A 88 -17.63 -28.19 -5.92
N ALA A 89 -18.43 -27.17 -5.63
CA ALA A 89 -19.89 -27.24 -5.71
C ALA A 89 -20.43 -26.85 -7.10
N ASP A 90 -21.71 -27.15 -7.34
CA ASP A 90 -22.44 -26.69 -8.52
C ASP A 90 -22.54 -25.15 -8.57
N ALA A 91 -22.92 -24.62 -9.74
CA ALA A 91 -22.91 -23.17 -9.99
C ALA A 91 -23.84 -22.38 -9.05
N GLU A 92 -24.98 -22.97 -8.65
CA GLU A 92 -25.98 -22.31 -7.81
C GLU A 92 -25.51 -22.22 -6.36
N VAL A 93 -25.00 -23.33 -5.82
CA VAL A 93 -24.39 -23.38 -4.48
C VAL A 93 -23.16 -22.48 -4.42
N ARG A 94 -22.33 -22.48 -5.47
CA ARG A 94 -21.17 -21.59 -5.58
C ARG A 94 -21.56 -20.11 -5.54
N ALA A 95 -22.59 -19.72 -6.28
CA ALA A 95 -23.08 -18.33 -6.29
C ALA A 95 -23.56 -17.89 -4.90
N ARG A 96 -24.31 -18.76 -4.20
CA ARG A 96 -24.81 -18.52 -2.85
C ARG A 96 -23.70 -18.46 -1.80
N ALA A 97 -22.79 -19.44 -1.80
CA ALA A 97 -21.63 -19.44 -0.92
C ALA A 97 -20.75 -18.19 -1.14
N GLY A 98 -20.59 -17.76 -2.40
CA GLY A 98 -19.93 -16.50 -2.74
C GLY A 98 -20.63 -15.26 -2.16
N ALA A 99 -21.97 -15.25 -2.08
CA ALA A 99 -22.72 -14.16 -1.44
C ALA A 99 -22.51 -14.14 0.08
N VAL A 100 -22.53 -15.30 0.74
CA VAL A 100 -22.25 -15.44 2.18
C VAL A 100 -20.82 -15.01 2.50
N VAL A 101 -19.84 -15.41 1.69
CA VAL A 101 -18.45 -14.96 1.81
C VAL A 101 -18.37 -13.43 1.73
N ARG A 102 -19.02 -12.80 0.75
CA ARG A 102 -19.05 -11.33 0.64
C ARG A 102 -19.70 -10.66 1.85
N ALA A 103 -20.78 -11.22 2.39
CA ALA A 103 -21.47 -10.69 3.56
C ALA A 103 -20.59 -10.78 4.83
N ILE A 104 -19.96 -11.94 5.08
CA ILE A 104 -19.00 -12.12 6.18
C ILE A 104 -17.86 -11.11 6.04
N GLN A 105 -17.30 -11.01 4.85
CA GLN A 105 -16.16 -10.14 4.62
C GLN A 105 -16.54 -8.66 4.77
N GLY A 106 -17.67 -8.19 4.25
CA GLY A 106 -18.11 -6.79 4.41
C GLY A 106 -18.32 -6.38 5.88
N ARG A 107 -18.64 -7.33 6.76
CA ARG A 107 -18.74 -7.10 8.21
C ARG A 107 -17.38 -7.03 8.89
N LEU A 108 -16.42 -7.85 8.46
CA LEU A 108 -15.12 -8.00 9.11
C LEU A 108 -14.06 -7.05 8.55
N TYR A 109 -14.14 -6.76 7.26
CA TYR A 109 -13.16 -6.09 6.43
C TYR A 109 -13.83 -5.00 5.60
N GLY A 110 -13.18 -3.85 5.53
CA GLY A 110 -13.77 -2.67 4.91
C GLY A 110 -13.20 -1.41 5.53
N GLU A 111 -13.85 -0.29 5.24
CA GLU A 111 -13.41 1.00 5.76
C GLU A 111 -13.50 1.00 7.29
N ARG A 112 -12.35 1.11 7.94
CA ARG A 112 -12.24 1.36 9.37
C ARG A 112 -12.45 2.84 9.65
N ARG A 113 -11.89 3.69 8.80
CA ARG A 113 -11.83 5.13 8.99
C ARG A 113 -11.59 5.87 7.69
N ARG A 114 -12.13 7.08 7.61
CA ARG A 114 -11.95 8.04 6.52
C ARG A 114 -11.41 9.35 7.08
N PHE A 115 -10.53 10.01 6.30
CA PHE A 115 -9.94 11.31 6.62
C PHE A 115 -10.18 12.27 5.44
N ASP A 116 -10.87 13.37 5.70
CA ASP A 116 -11.43 14.25 4.67
C ASP A 116 -10.69 15.59 4.50
N GLY A 117 -9.53 15.79 5.11
CA GLY A 117 -8.89 17.12 5.15
C GLY A 117 -8.41 17.68 3.82
N HIS A 118 -8.28 16.87 2.76
CA HIS A 118 -7.89 17.33 1.42
C HIS A 118 -9.09 17.67 0.52
N ALA A 119 -10.31 17.25 0.87
CA ALA A 119 -11.48 17.44 0.00
C ALA A 119 -11.75 18.94 -0.29
N PRO A 120 -12.13 19.32 -1.52
CA PRO A 120 -12.42 18.44 -2.67
C PRO A 120 -11.20 18.14 -3.56
N HIS A 121 -9.98 18.42 -3.09
CA HIS A 121 -8.75 18.20 -3.85
C HIS A 121 -8.25 16.76 -3.73
N TRP A 122 -7.61 16.26 -4.80
CA TRP A 122 -7.15 14.87 -4.87
C TRP A 122 -6.07 14.58 -3.84
N VAL A 123 -6.11 13.39 -3.24
CA VAL A 123 -5.02 12.81 -2.45
C VAL A 123 -4.21 11.90 -3.36
N VAL A 124 -2.95 12.27 -3.59
CA VAL A 124 -2.11 11.63 -4.62
C VAL A 124 -1.17 10.59 -4.03
N SER A 125 -0.73 10.80 -2.78
CA SER A 125 0.24 9.94 -2.12
C SER A 125 -0.10 9.82 -0.65
N VAL A 126 0.03 8.60 -0.14
CA VAL A 126 -0.12 8.29 1.28
C VAL A 126 1.06 7.43 1.76
N ALA A 127 1.39 7.53 3.04
CA ALA A 127 2.38 6.68 3.69
C ALA A 127 1.94 6.36 5.12
N VAL A 128 2.30 5.18 5.64
CA VAL A 128 2.09 4.80 7.04
C VAL A 128 3.42 4.88 7.78
N SER A 129 3.42 5.37 9.03
CA SER A 129 4.64 5.44 9.83
C SER A 129 5.17 4.04 10.17
N PRO A 130 6.49 3.88 10.40
CA PRO A 130 7.07 2.58 10.74
C PRO A 130 6.47 1.91 11.99
N ASP A 131 5.90 2.69 12.92
CA ASP A 131 5.21 2.19 14.11
C ASP A 131 3.72 1.87 13.88
N GLY A 132 3.20 2.15 12.68
CA GLY A 132 1.80 1.90 12.31
C GLY A 132 0.77 2.80 12.98
N ARG A 133 1.18 3.87 13.68
CA ARG A 133 0.26 4.72 14.45
C ARG A 133 -0.21 5.96 13.70
N THR A 134 0.58 6.44 12.76
CA THR A 134 0.29 7.67 12.02
C THR A 134 0.37 7.44 10.52
N ALA A 135 -0.22 8.37 9.77
CA ALA A 135 -0.14 8.38 8.31
C ALA A 135 0.16 9.76 7.78
N LEU A 136 0.85 9.82 6.64
CA LEU A 136 1.02 11.03 5.84
C LEU A 136 0.10 10.98 4.64
N SER A 137 -0.39 12.15 4.22
CA SER A 137 -1.00 12.34 2.92
C SER A 137 -0.50 13.62 2.25
N GLY A 138 -0.34 13.56 0.93
CA GLY A 138 -0.04 14.70 0.06
C GLY A 138 -1.09 14.83 -1.03
N GLY A 139 -1.47 16.05 -1.37
CA GLY A 139 -2.56 16.29 -2.31
C GLY A 139 -2.46 17.58 -3.12
N PHE A 140 -3.50 17.78 -3.94
CA PHE A 140 -3.61 18.89 -4.88
C PHE A 140 -3.90 20.24 -4.22
N ASP A 141 -4.24 20.24 -2.94
CA ASP A 141 -4.35 21.43 -2.09
C ASP A 141 -2.99 21.95 -1.59
N ARG A 142 -1.88 21.38 -2.08
CA ARG A 142 -0.48 21.76 -1.80
C ARG A 142 -0.02 21.46 -0.37
N ALA A 143 -0.84 20.78 0.42
CA ALA A 143 -0.52 20.47 1.80
C ALA A 143 0.00 19.04 1.96
N VAL A 144 0.87 18.87 2.95
CA VAL A 144 1.16 17.57 3.57
C VAL A 144 0.40 17.52 4.89
N ARG A 145 -0.25 16.40 5.21
CA ARG A 145 -0.94 16.19 6.49
C ARG A 145 -0.42 14.95 7.19
N LEU A 146 -0.30 15.04 8.52
CA LEU A 146 -0.04 13.93 9.42
C LEU A 146 -1.33 13.60 10.17
N TRP A 147 -1.71 12.34 10.13
CA TRP A 147 -2.93 11.81 10.71
C TRP A 147 -2.62 10.82 11.83
N ASP A 148 -3.45 10.83 12.86
CA ASP A 148 -3.51 9.75 13.83
C ASP A 148 -4.46 8.65 13.33
N LEU A 149 -3.94 7.45 13.09
CA LEU A 149 -4.72 6.36 12.48
C LEU A 149 -5.78 5.79 13.44
N GLU A 150 -5.57 5.93 14.74
CA GLU A 150 -6.49 5.41 15.75
C GLU A 150 -7.70 6.31 15.94
N THR A 151 -7.47 7.61 16.08
CA THR A 151 -8.49 8.62 16.40
C THR A 151 -9.08 9.29 15.16
N GLY A 152 -8.34 9.33 14.05
CA GLY A 152 -8.75 10.04 12.84
C GLY A 152 -8.41 11.51 12.79
N LYS A 153 -7.76 12.03 13.82
CA LYS A 153 -7.46 13.46 13.90
C LYS A 153 -6.29 13.82 13.00
N GLU A 154 -6.39 14.99 12.38
CA GLU A 154 -5.23 15.65 11.80
C GLU A 154 -4.33 16.10 12.96
N LEU A 155 -3.17 15.48 13.09
CA LEU A 155 -2.18 15.86 14.10
C LEU A 155 -1.42 17.12 13.68
N ARG A 156 -1.16 17.25 12.37
CA ARG A 156 -0.39 18.35 11.82
C ARG A 156 -0.62 18.55 10.34
N ARG A 157 -0.56 19.81 9.93
CA ARG A 157 -0.42 20.25 8.54
C ARG A 157 0.95 20.86 8.33
N PHE A 158 1.57 20.56 7.19
CA PHE A 158 2.84 21.17 6.77
C PHE A 158 2.58 22.00 5.51
N ASP A 159 2.60 23.32 5.69
CA ASP A 159 2.42 24.28 4.63
C ASP A 159 3.78 24.83 4.19
N GLY A 160 3.96 25.00 2.88
CA GLY A 160 5.18 25.59 2.32
C GLY A 160 5.38 25.31 0.83
N HIS A 161 4.90 24.17 0.34
CA HIS A 161 4.89 23.90 -1.11
C HIS A 161 4.01 24.92 -1.83
N THR A 162 4.49 25.41 -2.98
CA THR A 162 3.77 26.43 -3.76
C THR A 162 2.85 25.84 -4.83
N ASP A 163 2.91 24.52 -5.02
CA ASP A 163 2.09 23.75 -5.94
C ASP A 163 1.83 22.34 -5.37
N GLN A 164 1.02 21.54 -6.07
CA GLN A 164 0.47 20.26 -5.63
C GLN A 164 1.55 19.31 -5.10
N VAL A 165 1.28 18.68 -3.95
CA VAL A 165 2.15 17.64 -3.38
C VAL A 165 1.81 16.32 -4.05
N LEU A 166 2.83 15.70 -4.64
CA LEU A 166 2.67 14.48 -5.43
C LEU A 166 3.19 13.25 -4.70
N ALA A 167 4.20 13.39 -3.85
CA ALA A 167 4.78 12.29 -3.08
C ALA A 167 4.97 12.68 -1.63
N VAL A 168 4.68 11.76 -0.70
CA VAL A 168 5.01 11.88 0.73
C VAL A 168 5.58 10.57 1.26
N ILE A 169 6.62 10.64 2.08
CA ILE A 169 7.26 9.47 2.70
C ILE A 169 7.70 9.78 4.12
N PHE A 170 7.65 8.79 5.01
CA PHE A 170 8.33 8.87 6.31
C PHE A 170 9.82 8.57 6.16
N CYS A 171 10.66 9.25 6.91
CA CYS A 171 12.03 8.83 7.11
C CYS A 171 12.10 7.66 8.12
N PRO A 172 13.10 6.76 8.03
CA PRO A 172 13.25 5.64 8.96
C PRO A 172 13.43 6.05 10.43
N ASP A 173 13.84 7.30 10.68
CA ASP A 173 14.00 7.87 12.02
C ASP A 173 12.67 8.04 12.79
N GLY A 174 11.51 7.96 12.10
CA GLY A 174 10.18 8.17 12.67
C GLY A 174 9.91 9.61 13.14
N ARG A 175 10.83 10.54 12.88
CA ARG A 175 10.80 11.94 13.34
C ARG A 175 10.65 12.92 12.20
N THR A 176 11.11 12.55 11.01
CA THR A 176 11.04 13.38 9.83
C THR A 176 10.26 12.73 8.69
N ALA A 177 9.81 13.56 7.76
CA ALA A 177 9.14 13.14 6.56
C ALA A 177 9.63 13.94 5.37
N LEU A 178 9.48 13.39 4.17
CA LEU A 178 9.82 14.05 2.92
C LEU A 178 8.59 14.20 2.03
N SER A 179 8.55 15.28 1.27
CA SER A 179 7.52 15.50 0.25
C SER A 179 8.12 15.98 -1.07
N GLY A 180 7.55 15.54 -2.18
CA GLY A 180 7.89 15.97 -3.54
C GLY A 180 6.69 16.64 -4.19
N SER A 181 6.91 17.76 -4.89
CA SER A 181 5.83 18.60 -5.39
C SER A 181 6.01 19.02 -6.86
N LYS A 182 4.90 19.47 -7.45
CA LYS A 182 4.88 20.20 -8.73
C LYS A 182 5.70 21.48 -8.71
N ASP A 183 5.98 22.03 -7.53
CA ASP A 183 6.89 23.16 -7.35
C ASP A 183 8.36 22.83 -7.61
N ARG A 184 8.65 21.58 -8.02
CA ARG A 184 9.96 21.06 -8.43
C ARG A 184 10.93 20.85 -7.26
N THR A 185 10.45 20.98 -6.03
CA THR A 185 11.25 20.79 -4.82
C THR A 185 10.95 19.46 -4.14
N VAL A 186 11.95 18.93 -3.45
CA VAL A 186 11.76 17.95 -2.37
C VAL A 186 11.99 18.67 -1.05
N ARG A 187 11.12 18.47 -0.07
CA ARG A 187 11.25 19.12 1.26
C ARG A 187 11.27 18.09 2.36
N GLN A 188 12.08 18.33 3.38
CA GLN A 188 12.10 17.55 4.61
C GLN A 188 11.41 18.33 5.72
N TRP A 189 10.58 17.65 6.50
CA TRP A 189 9.77 18.22 7.56
C TRP A 189 10.09 17.55 8.89
N ASP A 190 10.12 18.34 9.96
CA ASP A 190 10.10 17.84 11.32
C ASP A 190 8.64 17.56 11.74
N LEU A 191 8.32 16.29 12.01
CA LEU A 191 6.94 15.87 12.31
C LEU A 191 6.39 16.46 13.61
N LYS A 192 7.27 16.76 14.57
CA LYS A 192 6.89 17.29 15.89
C LYS A 192 6.53 18.77 15.83
N THR A 193 7.32 19.55 15.11
CA THR A 193 7.25 21.02 15.08
C THR A 193 6.53 21.56 13.85
N GLY A 194 6.51 20.80 12.76
CA GLY A 194 5.98 21.23 11.47
C GLY A 194 6.93 22.07 10.64
N LYS A 195 8.16 22.29 11.10
CA LYS A 195 9.13 23.14 10.39
C LYS A 195 9.73 22.40 9.20
N GLU A 196 9.94 23.14 8.12
CA GLU A 196 10.81 22.72 7.01
C GLU A 196 12.25 22.69 7.51
N LEU A 197 12.88 21.51 7.44
CA LEU A 197 14.27 21.29 7.82
C LEU A 197 15.21 21.46 6.63
N LEU A 198 14.77 21.04 5.44
CA LEU A 198 15.59 21.01 4.24
C LEU A 198 14.73 21.22 3.01
N ARG A 199 15.30 21.92 2.01
CA ARG A 199 14.75 22.06 0.67
C ARG A 199 15.79 21.63 -0.35
N LEU A 200 15.45 20.63 -1.15
CA LEU A 200 16.29 20.11 -2.22
C LEU A 200 15.79 20.69 -3.54
N GLU A 201 16.65 21.48 -4.17
CA GLU A 201 16.39 22.12 -5.46
C GLU A 201 17.30 21.52 -6.53
N GLY A 202 16.75 21.32 -7.73
CA GLY A 202 17.54 20.88 -8.88
C GLY A 202 16.71 20.24 -9.98
N HIS A 203 15.57 19.63 -9.66
CA HIS A 203 14.61 19.20 -10.69
C HIS A 203 14.09 20.41 -11.48
N THR A 204 14.02 20.28 -12.80
CA THR A 204 13.55 21.37 -13.68
C THR A 204 12.07 21.28 -14.01
N ALA A 205 11.40 20.22 -13.53
CA ALA A 205 9.95 20.01 -13.60
C ALA A 205 9.47 19.28 -12.33
N GLN A 206 8.19 18.90 -12.33
CA GLN A 206 7.48 18.35 -11.16
C GLN A 206 8.20 17.12 -10.58
N VAL A 207 8.31 17.03 -9.26
CA VAL A 207 8.80 15.82 -8.57
C VAL A 207 7.64 14.84 -8.40
N ARG A 208 7.78 13.64 -8.95
CA ARG A 208 6.73 12.62 -9.05
C ARG A 208 6.74 11.64 -7.89
N SER A 209 7.89 11.07 -7.57
CA SER A 209 7.98 9.98 -6.60
C SER A 209 9.26 10.13 -5.78
N LEU A 210 9.25 9.55 -4.58
CA LEU A 210 10.35 9.56 -3.63
C LEU A 210 10.60 8.15 -3.09
N ALA A 211 11.85 7.84 -2.81
CA ALA A 211 12.23 6.67 -2.02
C ALA A 211 13.36 7.05 -1.06
N VAL A 212 13.25 6.70 0.22
CA VAL A 212 14.31 6.93 1.21
C VAL A 212 15.06 5.63 1.47
N ALA A 213 16.38 5.70 1.54
CA ALA A 213 17.20 4.57 1.92
C ALA A 213 16.98 4.22 3.39
N ALA A 214 17.11 2.94 3.75
CA ALA A 214 16.90 2.46 5.12
C ALA A 214 17.86 3.11 6.14
N ASP A 215 19.00 3.61 5.69
CA ASP A 215 19.94 4.38 6.52
C ASP A 215 19.46 5.80 6.87
N GLY A 216 18.38 6.28 6.22
CA GLY A 216 17.83 7.62 6.39
C GLY A 216 18.75 8.75 5.87
N ARG A 217 19.83 8.42 5.17
CA ARG A 217 20.83 9.39 4.69
C ARG A 217 20.61 9.79 3.25
N ARG A 218 20.04 8.91 2.43
CA ARG A 218 19.80 9.16 1.01
C ARG A 218 18.31 9.16 0.69
N VAL A 219 17.91 10.12 -0.13
CA VAL A 219 16.61 10.11 -0.81
C VAL A 219 16.82 10.07 -2.31
N VAL A 220 15.99 9.31 -3.00
CA VAL A 220 15.88 9.27 -4.45
C VAL A 220 14.58 9.95 -4.85
N SER A 221 14.62 10.81 -5.86
CA SER A 221 13.44 11.44 -6.43
C SER A 221 13.37 11.23 -7.93
N SER A 222 12.18 10.99 -8.46
CA SER A 222 11.92 11.02 -9.91
C SER A 222 11.20 12.30 -10.31
N GLY A 223 11.53 12.84 -11.49
CA GLY A 223 10.95 14.08 -11.98
C GLY A 223 10.37 13.97 -13.37
N GLN A 224 9.38 14.82 -13.67
CA GLN A 224 8.87 15.05 -15.03
C GLN A 224 9.96 15.61 -15.98
N ASP A 225 11.11 16.02 -15.45
CA ASP A 225 12.29 16.39 -16.23
C ASP A 225 13.05 15.18 -16.80
N ARG A 226 12.46 13.97 -16.69
CA ARG A 226 13.01 12.68 -17.15
C ARG A 226 14.23 12.21 -16.39
N THR A 227 14.54 12.85 -15.26
CA THR A 227 15.68 12.51 -14.43
C THR A 227 15.23 11.79 -13.18
N ILE A 228 16.12 10.94 -12.67
CA ILE A 228 16.07 10.46 -11.30
C ILE A 228 17.28 11.04 -10.58
N ARG A 229 17.11 11.54 -9.36
CA ARG A 229 18.18 12.19 -8.60
C ARG A 229 18.34 11.52 -7.25
N VAL A 230 19.59 11.36 -6.84
CA VAL A 230 19.97 10.85 -5.52
C VAL A 230 20.54 12.02 -4.73
N TRP A 231 20.01 12.23 -3.54
CA TRP A 231 20.34 13.35 -2.66
C TRP A 231 20.87 12.83 -1.34
N ASP A 232 21.80 13.57 -0.77
CA ASP A 232 22.27 13.38 0.59
C ASP A 232 21.45 14.28 1.53
N LEU A 233 20.73 13.69 2.47
CA LEU A 233 19.83 14.40 3.39
C LEU A 233 20.58 15.16 4.49
N GLN A 234 21.86 14.87 4.72
CA GLN A 234 22.65 15.59 5.71
C GLN A 234 23.17 16.92 5.15
N THR A 235 23.55 16.93 3.88
CA THR A 235 24.17 18.08 3.20
C THR A 235 23.19 18.84 2.30
N GLY A 236 22.07 18.22 1.93
CA GLY A 236 21.11 18.76 0.96
C GLY A 236 21.61 18.75 -0.48
N LYS A 237 22.75 18.11 -0.76
CA LYS A 237 23.35 18.11 -2.09
C LYS A 237 22.86 16.93 -2.92
N GLN A 238 22.72 17.16 -4.22
CA GLN A 238 22.59 16.08 -5.18
C GLN A 238 23.92 15.33 -5.26
N VAL A 239 23.89 14.04 -4.97
CA VAL A 239 25.04 13.13 -5.10
C VAL A 239 25.10 12.53 -6.50
N ARG A 240 23.94 12.26 -7.09
CA ARG A 240 23.86 11.61 -8.40
C ARG A 240 22.63 12.02 -9.19
N ARG A 241 22.77 11.97 -10.51
CA ARG A 241 21.68 12.06 -11.49
C ARG A 241 21.73 10.81 -12.36
N LEU A 242 20.60 10.15 -12.51
CA LEU A 242 20.41 8.99 -13.38
C LEU A 242 19.59 9.45 -14.59
N ASP A 243 20.23 9.38 -15.74
CA ASP A 243 19.64 9.69 -17.03
C ASP A 243 19.43 8.40 -17.81
N GLY A 244 18.36 8.34 -18.59
CA GLY A 244 18.15 7.23 -19.53
C GLY A 244 16.71 7.03 -19.94
N HIS A 245 15.73 7.33 -19.10
CA HIS A 245 14.32 7.27 -19.49
C HIS A 245 14.02 8.24 -20.63
N LYS A 246 13.24 7.77 -21.61
CA LYS A 246 12.88 8.59 -22.79
C LYS A 246 11.70 9.52 -22.51
N GLU A 247 10.90 9.18 -21.51
CA GLU A 247 9.78 9.97 -21.00
C GLU A 247 9.83 10.01 -19.47
N GLU A 248 8.79 10.54 -18.83
CA GLU A 248 8.76 10.85 -17.41
C GLU A 248 8.82 9.58 -16.54
N PRO A 249 9.77 9.45 -15.60
CA PRO A 249 9.74 8.42 -14.56
C PRO A 249 8.68 8.77 -13.51
N MET A 250 7.64 7.95 -13.45
CA MET A 250 6.47 8.15 -12.58
C MET A 250 6.71 7.66 -11.16
N THR A 251 7.50 6.60 -11.02
CA THR A 251 7.78 5.98 -9.74
C THR A 251 9.25 5.63 -9.59
N VAL A 252 9.74 5.73 -8.36
CA VAL A 252 11.04 5.24 -7.93
C VAL A 252 10.90 4.46 -6.64
N VAL A 253 11.65 3.36 -6.51
CA VAL A 253 11.58 2.49 -5.35
C VAL A 253 12.92 1.81 -5.10
N LEU A 254 13.42 1.85 -3.86
CA LEU A 254 14.67 1.20 -3.48
C LEU A 254 14.43 -0.25 -3.07
N THR A 255 15.42 -1.11 -3.34
CA THR A 255 15.49 -2.41 -2.67
C THR A 255 15.77 -2.21 -1.18
N PRO A 256 15.36 -3.15 -0.30
CA PRO A 256 15.55 -3.03 1.14
C PRO A 256 17.01 -2.83 1.58
N ASP A 257 17.96 -3.38 0.83
CA ASP A 257 19.41 -3.19 1.07
C ASP A 257 19.95 -1.82 0.62
N GLY A 258 19.12 -1.00 -0.04
CA GLY A 258 19.46 0.33 -0.56
C GLY A 258 20.44 0.33 -1.74
N LYS A 259 20.82 -0.84 -2.28
CA LYS A 259 21.83 -0.94 -3.34
C LYS A 259 21.25 -0.78 -4.73
N ARG A 260 20.02 -1.24 -4.93
CA ARG A 260 19.34 -1.19 -6.22
C ARG A 260 18.13 -0.26 -6.14
N LEU A 261 17.83 0.35 -7.26
CA LEU A 261 16.66 1.21 -7.46
C LEU A 261 15.87 0.66 -8.64
N LEU A 262 14.54 0.62 -8.54
CA LEU A 262 13.67 0.48 -9.70
C LEU A 262 12.98 1.78 -10.02
N SER A 263 12.73 2.01 -11.30
CA SER A 263 11.89 3.11 -11.79
C SER A 263 10.92 2.63 -12.86
N GLY A 264 9.68 3.11 -12.79
CA GLY A 264 8.65 2.92 -13.83
C GLY A 264 8.40 4.24 -14.55
N SER A 265 8.28 4.20 -15.88
CA SER A 265 8.19 5.41 -16.70
C SER A 265 7.08 5.36 -17.75
N PHE A 266 6.71 6.54 -18.23
CA PHE A 266 5.88 6.71 -19.40
C PHE A 266 6.46 6.10 -20.68
N ASP A 267 7.78 5.91 -20.74
CA ASP A 267 8.41 5.27 -21.91
C ASP A 267 8.09 3.77 -22.07
N GLY A 268 7.22 3.22 -21.20
CA GLY A 268 6.81 1.83 -21.23
C GLY A 268 7.87 0.87 -20.69
N THR A 269 8.88 1.41 -20.00
CA THR A 269 9.93 0.60 -19.37
C THR A 269 9.89 0.71 -17.86
N MET A 270 10.13 -0.42 -17.20
CA MET A 270 10.69 -0.42 -15.86
C MET A 270 12.21 -0.62 -15.98
N ARG A 271 13.00 0.08 -15.18
CA ARG A 271 14.47 -0.02 -15.18
C ARG A 271 14.98 -0.28 -13.78
N GLN A 272 16.08 -1.00 -13.69
CA GLN A 272 16.83 -1.22 -12.47
C GLN A 272 18.17 -0.53 -12.56
N TRP A 273 18.58 0.12 -11.48
CA TRP A 273 19.79 0.91 -11.40
C TRP A 273 20.59 0.49 -10.18
N ASP A 274 21.91 0.55 -10.32
CA ASP A 274 22.81 0.53 -9.19
C ASP A 274 22.85 1.94 -8.58
N VAL A 275 22.48 2.07 -7.30
CA VAL A 275 22.35 3.38 -6.64
C VAL A 275 23.71 4.07 -6.49
N GLU A 276 24.76 3.27 -6.25
CA GLU A 276 26.09 3.78 -5.95
C GLU A 276 26.78 4.33 -7.19
N THR A 277 26.70 3.62 -8.31
CA THR A 277 27.36 3.96 -9.58
C THR A 277 26.45 4.74 -10.53
N GLY A 278 25.13 4.55 -10.41
CA GLY A 278 24.12 5.09 -11.30
C GLY A 278 23.97 4.35 -12.62
N LYS A 279 24.61 3.19 -12.78
CA LYS A 279 24.49 2.38 -14.00
C LYS A 279 23.14 1.68 -14.05
N GLU A 280 22.56 1.64 -15.24
CA GLU A 280 21.41 0.77 -15.51
C GLU A 280 21.88 -0.69 -15.45
N LEU A 281 21.26 -1.48 -14.58
CA LEU A 281 21.52 -2.91 -14.38
C LEU A 281 20.64 -3.77 -15.28
N ASN A 282 19.34 -3.45 -15.33
CA ASN A 282 18.33 -4.20 -16.08
C ASN A 282 17.26 -3.27 -16.66
N ARG A 283 16.62 -3.75 -17.72
CA ARG A 283 15.49 -3.10 -18.37
C ARG A 283 14.38 -4.11 -18.65
N PHE A 284 13.21 -3.84 -18.13
CA PHE A 284 12.03 -4.68 -18.25
C PHE A 284 11.10 -4.03 -19.26
N ASN A 285 10.98 -4.68 -20.43
CA ASN A 285 10.13 -4.18 -21.51
C ASN A 285 8.70 -4.64 -21.30
N TRP A 286 7.79 -3.68 -21.25
CA TRP A 286 6.43 -3.92 -20.82
C TRP A 286 5.50 -4.37 -21.97
N GLY A 287 5.89 -4.16 -23.23
CA GLY A 287 5.02 -4.40 -24.39
C GLY A 287 3.77 -3.50 -24.44
N SER A 288 3.67 -2.56 -23.50
CA SER A 288 2.62 -1.55 -23.38
C SER A 288 3.25 -0.23 -22.86
N LYS A 289 2.49 0.86 -22.90
CA LYS A 289 2.94 2.19 -22.48
C LYS A 289 2.51 2.49 -21.05
N TYR A 290 3.32 3.31 -20.38
CA TYR A 290 3.07 3.86 -19.04
C TYR A 290 3.11 2.81 -17.92
N VAL A 291 4.29 2.63 -17.33
CA VAL A 291 4.44 1.95 -16.05
C VAL A 291 4.18 2.99 -14.96
N PHE A 292 3.00 2.91 -14.37
CA PHE A 292 2.57 3.83 -13.33
C PHE A 292 3.13 3.44 -11.98
N ALA A 293 3.07 2.15 -11.65
CA ALA A 293 3.36 1.69 -10.31
C ALA A 293 4.40 0.58 -10.24
N VAL A 294 5.25 0.62 -9.20
CA VAL A 294 6.28 -0.38 -8.90
C VAL A 294 6.44 -0.45 -7.37
N ALA A 295 6.48 -1.67 -6.84
CA ALA A 295 6.86 -1.99 -5.47
C ALA A 295 7.86 -3.15 -5.48
N VAL A 296 8.67 -3.26 -4.43
CA VAL A 296 9.68 -4.32 -4.23
C VAL A 296 9.29 -5.18 -3.03
N THR A 297 9.48 -6.49 -3.12
CA THR A 297 9.22 -7.41 -2.01
C THR A 297 10.14 -7.12 -0.82
N PRO A 298 9.73 -7.43 0.43
CA PRO A 298 10.57 -7.22 1.62
C PRO A 298 11.93 -7.93 1.60
N ASP A 299 12.07 -9.02 0.84
CA ASP A 299 13.34 -9.73 0.65
C ASP A 299 14.22 -9.12 -0.46
N GLY A 300 13.73 -8.12 -1.19
CA GLY A 300 14.43 -7.44 -2.27
C GLY A 300 14.62 -8.26 -3.55
N ARG A 301 13.97 -9.42 -3.69
CA ARG A 301 14.17 -10.36 -4.81
C ARG A 301 13.17 -10.17 -5.96
N ARG A 302 11.98 -9.66 -5.67
CA ARG A 302 10.92 -9.50 -6.66
C ARG A 302 10.37 -8.08 -6.67
N ALA A 303 9.72 -7.72 -7.77
CA ALA A 303 8.96 -6.49 -7.86
C ALA A 303 7.58 -6.73 -8.46
N LEU A 304 6.58 -6.03 -7.96
CA LEU A 304 5.27 -5.95 -8.57
C LEU A 304 5.15 -4.61 -9.25
N SER A 305 4.61 -4.59 -10.46
CA SER A 305 4.36 -3.35 -11.17
C SER A 305 3.00 -3.35 -11.85
N GLY A 306 2.48 -2.14 -12.06
CA GLY A 306 1.17 -1.87 -12.64
C GLY A 306 1.25 -0.80 -13.73
N ASP A 307 0.42 -0.93 -14.75
CA ASP A 307 0.43 -0.09 -15.95
C ASP A 307 -0.93 0.53 -16.27
N LYS A 308 -0.98 1.19 -17.42
CA LYS A 308 -2.22 1.73 -17.98
C LYS A 308 -3.21 0.68 -18.46
N ASP A 309 -2.78 -0.46 -18.98
CA ASP A 309 -3.71 -1.43 -19.56
C ASP A 309 -4.32 -2.39 -18.51
N GLY A 310 -4.05 -2.17 -17.23
CA GLY A 310 -4.54 -3.02 -16.15
C GLY A 310 -3.71 -4.30 -15.94
N ALA A 311 -2.53 -4.40 -16.52
CA ALA A 311 -1.62 -5.50 -16.24
C ALA A 311 -0.89 -5.27 -14.91
N LEU A 312 -1.05 -6.20 -13.97
CA LEU A 312 -0.16 -6.36 -12.83
C LEU A 312 0.84 -7.46 -13.14
N ARG A 313 2.14 -7.22 -12.96
CA ARG A 313 3.19 -8.22 -13.24
C ARG A 313 4.19 -8.32 -12.10
N LEU A 314 4.45 -9.55 -11.69
CA LEU A 314 5.48 -9.90 -10.72
C LEU A 314 6.76 -10.28 -11.47
N TRP A 315 7.86 -9.66 -11.11
CA TRP A 315 9.16 -9.82 -11.75
C TRP A 315 10.15 -10.44 -10.77
N ASP A 316 11.06 -11.23 -11.31
CA ASP A 316 12.29 -11.62 -10.62
C ASP A 316 13.39 -10.59 -10.96
N LEU A 317 13.96 -9.96 -9.94
CA LEU A 317 14.88 -8.83 -10.10
C LEU A 317 16.30 -9.21 -10.47
N ASP A 318 16.66 -10.49 -10.33
CA ASP A 318 17.99 -10.97 -10.67
C ASP A 318 18.03 -11.45 -12.13
N THR A 319 16.96 -12.11 -12.57
CA THR A 319 16.85 -12.67 -13.94
C THR A 319 16.18 -11.74 -14.94
N GLY A 320 15.43 -10.73 -14.47
CA GLY A 320 14.67 -9.84 -15.35
C GLY A 320 13.35 -10.42 -15.88
N LYS A 321 12.98 -11.64 -15.46
CA LYS A 321 11.85 -12.39 -16.04
C LYS A 321 10.53 -12.12 -15.32
N GLU A 322 9.44 -12.13 -16.09
CA GLU A 322 8.08 -12.14 -15.56
C GLU A 322 7.81 -13.49 -14.90
N VAL A 323 7.49 -13.46 -13.60
CA VAL A 323 7.15 -14.64 -12.79
C VAL A 323 5.65 -14.93 -12.90
N ARG A 324 4.82 -13.90 -12.88
CA ARG A 324 3.36 -14.02 -12.90
C ARG A 324 2.69 -12.73 -13.37
N ARG A 325 1.51 -12.88 -13.98
CA ARG A 325 0.60 -11.80 -14.33
C ARG A 325 -0.71 -11.91 -13.57
N PHE A 326 -1.31 -10.77 -13.24
CA PHE A 326 -2.63 -10.65 -12.63
C PHE A 326 -3.45 -9.67 -13.47
N ASP A 327 -4.70 -10.03 -13.75
CA ASP A 327 -5.59 -9.22 -14.58
C ASP A 327 -6.34 -8.20 -13.72
N HIS A 328 -5.92 -6.93 -13.79
CA HIS A 328 -6.62 -5.80 -13.21
C HIS A 328 -7.60 -5.22 -14.24
N ARG A 329 -8.76 -4.72 -13.79
CA ARG A 329 -9.86 -4.32 -14.69
C ARG A 329 -9.66 -2.96 -15.38
N ASP A 330 -8.74 -2.16 -14.87
CA ASP A 330 -8.51 -0.76 -15.27
C ASP A 330 -7.07 -0.36 -14.90
N GLU A 331 -6.66 0.86 -15.25
CA GLU A 331 -5.34 1.43 -14.98
C GLU A 331 -4.91 1.17 -13.53
N VAL A 332 -3.71 0.62 -13.34
CA VAL A 332 -3.15 0.33 -12.01
C VAL A 332 -2.32 1.51 -11.56
N LEU A 333 -2.91 2.27 -10.66
CA LEU A 333 -2.38 3.53 -10.17
C LEU A 333 -1.63 3.39 -8.83
N GLY A 334 -1.36 2.19 -8.34
CA GLY A 334 -0.61 2.05 -7.09
C GLY A 334 -0.46 0.60 -6.72
N VAL A 335 0.68 0.23 -6.16
CA VAL A 335 0.92 -1.11 -5.66
C VAL A 335 1.73 -1.07 -4.36
N ALA A 336 1.49 -2.05 -3.48
CA ALA A 336 2.27 -2.25 -2.26
C ALA A 336 2.32 -3.74 -1.91
N PHE A 337 3.41 -4.21 -1.29
CA PHE A 337 3.49 -5.57 -0.74
C PHE A 337 3.12 -5.59 0.73
N SER A 338 2.53 -6.71 1.18
CA SER A 338 2.39 -6.99 2.60
C SER A 338 3.77 -7.15 3.25
N PRO A 339 3.91 -6.90 4.57
CA PRO A 339 5.19 -7.04 5.27
C PRO A 339 5.83 -8.43 5.19
N ASP A 340 5.03 -9.48 5.00
CA ASP A 340 5.50 -10.86 4.82
C ASP A 340 5.83 -11.21 3.35
N GLY A 341 5.56 -10.30 2.41
CA GLY A 341 5.80 -10.48 0.98
C GLY A 341 4.88 -11.48 0.28
N ARG A 342 3.85 -12.00 0.95
CA ARG A 342 2.93 -13.02 0.39
C ARG A 342 1.75 -12.43 -0.35
N ARG A 343 1.39 -11.18 -0.05
CA ARG A 343 0.26 -10.47 -0.64
C ARG A 343 0.67 -9.15 -1.24
N ALA A 344 -0.19 -8.62 -2.09
CA ALA A 344 -0.05 -7.28 -2.61
C ALA A 344 -1.37 -6.53 -2.67
N LEU A 345 -1.29 -5.22 -2.56
CA LEU A 345 -2.38 -4.29 -2.88
C LEU A 345 -2.18 -3.74 -4.28
N SER A 346 -3.29 -3.51 -4.97
CA SER A 346 -3.33 -2.63 -6.13
C SER A 346 -4.43 -1.58 -5.98
N ALA A 347 -4.19 -0.39 -6.50
CA ALA A 347 -5.12 0.73 -6.56
C ALA A 347 -5.52 0.98 -8.01
N GLY A 348 -6.82 1.11 -8.28
CA GLY A 348 -7.34 1.29 -9.63
C GLY A 348 -7.92 2.68 -9.93
N GLN A 349 -7.90 3.06 -11.20
CA GLN A 349 -8.68 4.20 -11.71
C GLN A 349 -10.21 4.00 -11.56
N ASP A 350 -10.64 2.76 -11.37
CA ASP A 350 -12.02 2.36 -11.09
C ASP A 350 -12.48 2.62 -9.64
N GLY A 351 -11.61 3.20 -8.79
CA GLY A 351 -11.95 3.51 -7.40
C GLY A 351 -11.83 2.33 -6.44
N VAL A 352 -11.34 1.17 -6.90
CA VAL A 352 -11.26 -0.05 -6.08
C VAL A 352 -9.82 -0.34 -5.69
N VAL A 353 -9.62 -0.67 -4.40
CA VAL A 353 -8.36 -1.26 -3.93
C VAL A 353 -8.53 -2.78 -3.85
N ARG A 354 -7.58 -3.54 -4.40
CA ARG A 354 -7.63 -5.01 -4.46
C ARG A 354 -6.49 -5.63 -3.68
N LEU A 355 -6.80 -6.68 -2.93
CA LEU A 355 -5.81 -7.52 -2.24
C LEU A 355 -5.59 -8.81 -3.03
N TRP A 356 -4.34 -9.09 -3.35
CA TRP A 356 -3.90 -10.23 -4.16
C TRP A 356 -3.12 -11.22 -3.31
N ASP A 357 -3.35 -12.51 -3.53
CA ASP A 357 -2.46 -13.57 -3.07
C ASP A 357 -1.46 -13.89 -4.18
N LEU A 358 -0.17 -13.75 -3.89
CA LEU A 358 0.87 -13.80 -4.92
C LEU A 358 1.25 -15.23 -5.31
N GLU A 359 0.96 -16.20 -4.45
CA GLU A 359 1.22 -17.62 -4.71
C GLU A 359 0.18 -18.19 -5.68
N SER A 360 -1.10 -18.04 -5.34
CA SER A 360 -2.22 -18.51 -6.16
C SER A 360 -2.49 -17.62 -7.38
N GLY A 361 -2.17 -16.33 -7.31
CA GLY A 361 -2.54 -15.35 -8.33
C GLY A 361 -3.98 -14.84 -8.22
N LYS A 362 -4.72 -15.23 -7.18
CA LYS A 362 -6.14 -14.88 -7.03
C LYS A 362 -6.31 -13.53 -6.33
N GLU A 363 -7.32 -12.78 -6.76
CA GLU A 363 -7.84 -11.65 -6.02
C GLU A 363 -8.56 -12.18 -4.76
N VAL A 364 -8.07 -11.82 -3.58
CA VAL A 364 -8.57 -12.32 -2.29
C VAL A 364 -9.70 -11.44 -1.76
N TYR A 365 -9.62 -10.14 -2.02
CA TYR A 365 -10.59 -9.18 -1.52
C TYR A 365 -10.60 -7.85 -2.29
N ARG A 366 -11.75 -7.17 -2.27
CA ARG A 366 -11.95 -5.80 -2.76
C ARG A 366 -12.30 -4.87 -1.62
N LEU A 367 -11.61 -3.75 -1.56
CA LEU A 367 -11.88 -2.65 -0.66
C LEU A 367 -12.56 -1.55 -1.48
N GLU A 368 -13.88 -1.54 -1.40
CA GLU A 368 -14.75 -0.61 -2.11
C GLU A 368 -15.16 0.54 -1.19
N GLY A 369 -15.20 1.75 -1.73
CA GLY A 369 -15.67 2.93 -0.99
C GLY A 369 -15.25 4.25 -1.61
N HIS A 370 -14.05 4.33 -2.21
CA HIS A 370 -13.64 5.52 -2.96
C HIS A 370 -14.62 5.80 -4.11
N THR A 371 -14.97 7.06 -4.30
CA THR A 371 -15.98 7.48 -5.31
C THR A 371 -15.36 7.92 -6.64
N ASP A 372 -14.03 7.84 -6.76
CA ASP A 372 -13.24 8.14 -7.96
C ASP A 372 -11.89 7.39 -7.83
N GLY A 373 -11.02 7.45 -8.84
CA GLY A 373 -9.78 6.67 -8.92
C GLY A 373 -8.88 6.77 -7.68
N VAL A 374 -8.22 5.67 -7.33
CA VAL A 374 -7.31 5.57 -6.17
C VAL A 374 -5.87 5.65 -6.64
N PHE A 375 -5.10 6.62 -6.15
CA PHE A 375 -3.75 6.92 -6.62
C PHE A 375 -2.62 6.30 -5.82
N SER A 376 -2.90 5.86 -4.59
CA SER A 376 -1.85 5.39 -3.69
C SER A 376 -2.41 4.44 -2.66
N VAL A 377 -1.64 3.40 -2.34
CA VAL A 377 -1.94 2.37 -1.35
C VAL A 377 -0.70 2.03 -0.54
N ALA A 378 -0.88 1.72 0.73
CA ALA A 378 0.17 1.23 1.61
C ALA A 378 -0.38 0.19 2.58
N PHE A 379 0.43 -0.81 2.94
CA PHE A 379 0.13 -1.66 4.09
C PHE A 379 0.57 -0.98 5.38
N CYS A 380 -0.18 -1.20 6.45
CA CYS A 380 0.33 -0.98 7.80
C CYS A 380 1.39 -2.05 8.13
N PRO A 381 2.39 -1.74 8.96
CA PRO A 381 3.44 -2.69 9.36
C PRO A 381 2.91 -3.97 10.03
N ASP A 382 1.71 -3.93 10.60
CA ASP A 382 1.03 -5.09 11.21
C ASP A 382 0.49 -6.10 10.17
N GLY A 383 0.44 -5.73 8.88
CA GLY A 383 -0.11 -6.53 7.79
C GLY A 383 -1.63 -6.73 7.83
N ARG A 384 -2.34 -6.12 8.78
CA ARG A 384 -3.80 -6.29 9.00
C ARG A 384 -4.62 -5.13 8.45
N GLN A 385 -3.95 -4.02 8.19
CA GLN A 385 -4.59 -2.80 7.73
C GLN A 385 -3.89 -2.26 6.49
N ALA A 386 -4.66 -1.49 5.73
CA ALA A 386 -4.16 -0.78 4.57
C ALA A 386 -4.64 0.66 4.56
N LEU A 387 -3.87 1.52 3.94
CA LEU A 387 -4.19 2.92 3.72
C LEU A 387 -4.33 3.16 2.22
N SER A 388 -5.27 4.00 1.80
CA SER A 388 -5.38 4.46 0.42
C SER A 388 -5.68 5.96 0.35
N GLY A 389 -5.24 6.58 -0.75
CA GLY A 389 -5.54 7.97 -1.09
C GLY A 389 -6.15 8.06 -2.48
N GLY A 390 -7.22 8.84 -2.63
CA GLY A 390 -8.01 8.87 -3.84
C GLY A 390 -8.25 10.27 -4.44
N LYS A 391 -8.69 10.24 -5.69
CA LYS A 391 -9.18 11.39 -6.46
C LYS A 391 -10.44 12.02 -5.86
N ASP A 392 -11.18 11.25 -5.07
CA ASP A 392 -12.30 11.75 -4.26
C ASP A 392 -11.87 12.66 -3.09
N GLY A 393 -10.56 12.86 -2.92
CA GLY A 393 -9.98 13.74 -1.91
C GLY A 393 -9.93 13.14 -0.51
N THR A 394 -10.14 11.83 -0.41
CA THR A 394 -10.16 11.12 0.86
C THR A 394 -8.91 10.28 1.05
N VAL A 395 -8.49 10.17 2.31
CA VAL A 395 -7.64 9.06 2.77
C VAL A 395 -8.56 8.05 3.45
N ARG A 396 -8.34 6.75 3.24
CA ARG A 396 -9.12 5.68 3.86
C ARG A 396 -8.22 4.63 4.48
N LEU A 397 -8.53 4.25 5.71
CA LEU A 397 -7.90 3.15 6.44
C LEU A 397 -8.85 1.96 6.42
N TRP A 398 -8.31 0.81 6.01
CA TRP A 398 -9.06 -0.42 5.78
C TRP A 398 -8.63 -1.51 6.73
N ARG A 399 -9.58 -2.33 7.19
CA ARG A 399 -9.27 -3.65 7.75
C ARG A 399 -9.23 -4.67 6.63
N GLN A 400 -8.25 -5.57 6.70
CA GLN A 400 -8.05 -6.61 5.69
C GLN A 400 -8.05 -8.01 6.30
N PRO A 401 -8.35 -9.04 5.50
CA PRO A 401 -8.18 -10.43 5.91
C PRO A 401 -6.75 -10.72 6.34
N LYS A 402 -6.59 -11.58 7.35
CA LYS A 402 -5.30 -12.20 7.70
C LYS A 402 -4.80 -13.11 6.61
#